data_AF-A0A8T2AAY6-F1
#
_entry.id   AF-A0A8T2AAY6-F1
#
_cell.length_a   1.000
_cell.length_b   1.000
_cell.length_c   1.000
_cell.angle_alpha   90.00
_cell.angle_beta   90.00
_cell.angle_gamma   90.00
#
_symmetry.space_group_name_H-M   'P 1'
#
loop_
_entity.id
_entity.type
_entity.pdbx_description
1 polymer ?
#
loop_
_entity_poly.entity_id
_entity_poly.type
_entity_poly.pdbx_seq_one_letter_code
_entity_poly.pdbx_strand_id
1 'polypeptide(L)'
;MASADKLINTYVPEKDVFALHFLQSLSNLRTQNPLNSPDKSIDRVRKIKKAAYVSMARAAGGTSRLWSRALLRRAAKDDNKSVRFSRRKRKVTWKISSKRKRSNQRAPVVEEAAERLRNLVPGGGGMETSKLMEETAHYIKCLSMQVKVMQCLVDGLSPK
;
A
#
# COMPACT_ATOMS: atom_id res chain seq x y z
N MET A 1 -23.94 36.06 -14.87
CA MET A 1 -24.47 34.92 -14.08
C MET A 1 -24.18 33.63 -14.82
N ALA A 2 -24.03 32.53 -14.07
CA ALA A 2 -23.61 31.18 -14.48
C ALA A 2 -22.09 30.98 -14.70
N SER A 3 -21.35 30.88 -13.58
CA SER A 3 -20.03 30.22 -13.55
C SER A 3 -20.28 28.75 -13.24
N ALA A 4 -20.10 27.90 -14.24
CA ALA A 4 -20.24 26.45 -14.12
C ALA A 4 -19.32 25.87 -13.04
N ASP A 5 -19.88 24.98 -12.23
CA ASP A 5 -19.23 24.23 -11.17
C ASP A 5 -18.00 23.47 -11.68
N LYS A 6 -16.81 24.00 -11.37
CA LYS A 6 -15.55 23.26 -11.48
C LYS A 6 -15.51 22.21 -10.36
N LEU A 7 -16.07 21.03 -10.64
CA LEU A 7 -15.76 19.79 -9.91
C LEU A 7 -14.33 19.34 -10.25
N ILE A 8 -13.32 20.07 -9.75
CA ILE A 8 -11.96 19.54 -9.67
C ILE A 8 -11.81 18.91 -8.28
N ASN A 9 -12.49 17.80 -8.06
CA ASN A 9 -12.23 16.94 -6.90
C ASN A 9 -11.41 15.73 -7.33
N THR A 10 -10.18 15.98 -7.80
CA THR A 10 -9.20 14.93 -8.15
C THR A 10 -8.27 14.61 -6.96
N TYR A 11 -8.79 14.69 -5.73
CA TYR A 11 -8.02 14.52 -4.49
C TYR A 11 -8.58 13.49 -3.51
N VAL A 12 -9.63 12.75 -3.90
CA VAL A 12 -10.23 11.70 -3.08
C VAL A 12 -10.21 10.40 -3.88
N PRO A 13 -9.60 9.31 -3.37
CA PRO A 13 -9.90 7.98 -3.89
C PRO A 13 -11.39 7.73 -3.67
N GLU A 14 -12.16 7.59 -4.74
CA GLU A 14 -13.58 7.25 -4.64
C GLU A 14 -13.73 5.94 -3.87
N LYS A 15 -14.53 5.99 -2.79
CA LYS A 15 -14.71 4.86 -1.87
C LYS A 15 -15.17 3.61 -2.60
N ASP A 16 -16.00 3.83 -3.61
CA ASP A 16 -16.65 2.80 -4.42
C ASP A 16 -15.64 2.11 -5.35
N VAL A 17 -14.71 2.87 -5.94
CA VAL A 17 -13.62 2.32 -6.76
C VAL A 17 -12.71 1.42 -5.93
N PHE A 18 -12.42 1.82 -4.69
CA PHE A 18 -11.65 0.98 -3.79
C PHE A 18 -12.42 -0.28 -3.38
N ALA A 19 -13.66 -0.14 -2.90
CA ALA A 19 -14.50 -1.26 -2.51
C ALA A 19 -14.65 -2.28 -3.65
N LEU A 20 -14.89 -1.80 -4.88
CA LEU A 20 -14.96 -2.61 -6.09
C LEU A 20 -13.68 -3.42 -6.32
N HIS A 21 -12.53 -2.76 -6.38
CA HIS A 21 -11.25 -3.46 -6.57
C HIS A 21 -10.94 -4.43 -5.45
N PHE A 22 -11.34 -4.12 -4.21
CA PHE A 22 -11.13 -4.99 -3.07
C PHE A 22 -11.99 -6.24 -3.14
N LEU A 23 -13.29 -6.09 -3.44
CA LEU A 23 -14.21 -7.21 -3.66
C LEU A 23 -13.79 -8.09 -4.82
N GLN A 24 -13.37 -7.50 -5.96
CA GLN A 24 -12.80 -8.25 -7.09
C GLN A 24 -11.59 -9.08 -6.65
N SER A 25 -10.70 -8.50 -5.85
CA SER A 25 -9.52 -9.20 -5.35
C SER A 25 -9.88 -10.33 -4.38
N LEU A 26 -10.86 -10.13 -3.49
CA LEU A 26 -11.36 -11.17 -2.59
C LEU A 26 -12.03 -12.32 -3.35
N SER A 27 -12.82 -12.01 -4.39
CA SER A 27 -13.43 -13.03 -5.26
C SER A 27 -12.35 -13.88 -5.94
N ASN A 28 -11.31 -13.24 -6.49
CA ASN A 28 -10.19 -13.96 -7.10
C ASN A 28 -9.44 -14.85 -6.09
N LEU A 29 -9.24 -14.37 -4.84
CA LEU A 29 -8.64 -15.18 -3.78
C LEU A 29 -9.48 -16.40 -3.42
N ARG A 30 -10.82 -16.28 -3.46
CA ARG A 30 -11.74 -17.39 -3.25
C ARG A 30 -11.66 -18.42 -4.38
N THR A 31 -11.51 -17.99 -5.63
CA THR A 31 -11.39 -18.90 -6.78
C THR A 31 -10.06 -19.63 -6.81
N GLN A 32 -8.96 -18.98 -6.40
CA GLN A 32 -7.61 -19.57 -6.43
C GLN A 32 -7.32 -20.50 -5.24
N ASN A 33 -8.11 -20.43 -4.18
CA ASN A 33 -8.03 -21.33 -3.03
C ASN A 33 -9.44 -21.80 -2.69
N PRO A 34 -9.87 -22.99 -3.15
CA PRO A 34 -11.09 -23.59 -2.63
C PRO A 34 -10.93 -23.70 -1.11
N LEU A 35 -11.96 -23.31 -0.37
CA LEU A 35 -12.04 -23.19 1.11
C LEU A 35 -11.57 -24.43 1.91
N ASN A 36 -11.22 -25.53 1.24
CA ASN A 36 -10.87 -26.83 1.82
C ASN A 36 -9.36 -27.14 1.82
N SER A 37 -8.51 -26.27 1.26
CA SER A 37 -7.06 -26.41 1.43
C SER A 37 -6.67 -25.85 2.81
N PRO A 38 -5.89 -26.57 3.64
CA PRO A 38 -5.35 -26.04 4.89
C PRO A 38 -4.22 -25.05 4.56
N ASP A 39 -4.54 -24.03 3.77
CA ASP A 39 -3.71 -22.84 3.61
C ASP A 39 -3.59 -22.23 5.01
N LYS A 40 -2.36 -22.16 5.51
CA LYS A 40 -2.06 -21.66 6.85
C LYS A 40 -2.81 -20.34 7.01
N SER A 41 -3.65 -20.19 8.04
CA SER A 41 -4.48 -19.00 8.26
C SER A 41 -3.71 -17.68 8.08
N ILE A 42 -2.42 -17.69 8.46
CA ILE A 42 -1.44 -16.63 8.27
C ILE A 42 -1.26 -16.21 6.79
N ASP A 43 -1.19 -17.17 5.86
CA ASP A 43 -1.02 -16.90 4.43
C ASP A 43 -2.30 -16.31 3.83
N ARG A 44 -3.47 -16.76 4.28
CA ARG A 44 -4.76 -16.14 3.93
C ARG A 44 -4.84 -14.69 4.41
N VAL A 45 -4.48 -14.43 5.68
CA VAL A 45 -4.44 -13.06 6.22
C VAL A 45 -3.46 -12.18 5.43
N ARG A 46 -2.29 -12.71 5.05
CA ARG A 46 -1.31 -11.99 4.23
C ARG A 46 -1.86 -11.66 2.84
N LYS A 47 -2.55 -12.60 2.19
CA LYS A 47 -3.21 -12.40 0.89
C LYS A 47 -4.29 -11.32 0.97
N ILE A 48 -5.14 -11.34 2.00
CA ILE A 48 -6.17 -10.32 2.22
C ILE A 48 -5.54 -8.94 2.46
N LYS A 49 -4.53 -8.85 3.33
CA LYS A 49 -3.80 -7.59 3.58
C LYS A 49 -3.16 -7.04 2.30
N LYS A 50 -2.57 -7.93 1.48
CA LYS A 50 -2.01 -7.57 0.18
C LYS A 50 -3.09 -7.05 -0.78
N ALA A 51 -4.21 -7.76 -0.90
CA ALA A 51 -5.35 -7.34 -1.72
C ALA A 51 -5.85 -5.95 -1.30
N ALA A 52 -5.99 -5.70 0.00
CA ALA A 52 -6.40 -4.40 0.52
C ALA A 52 -5.44 -3.28 0.09
N TYR A 53 -4.12 -3.50 0.17
CA TYR A 53 -3.13 -2.51 -0.28
C TYR A 53 -3.13 -2.29 -1.79
N VAL A 54 -3.27 -3.36 -2.59
CA VAL A 54 -3.30 -3.25 -4.06
C VAL A 54 -4.54 -2.48 -4.52
N SER A 55 -5.71 -2.82 -3.96
CA SER A 55 -6.97 -2.15 -4.29
C SER A 55 -6.96 -0.68 -3.86
N MET A 56 -6.42 -0.37 -2.67
CA MET A 56 -6.24 1.00 -2.21
C MET A 56 -5.30 1.79 -3.13
N ALA A 57 -4.17 1.18 -3.54
CA ALA A 57 -3.21 1.80 -4.43
C ALA A 57 -3.83 2.11 -5.81
N ARG A 58 -4.62 1.18 -6.38
CA ARG A 58 -5.34 1.41 -7.63
C ARG A 58 -6.32 2.58 -7.53
N ALA A 59 -7.13 2.61 -6.47
CA ALA A 59 -8.09 3.70 -6.24
C ALA A 59 -7.42 5.06 -5.98
N ALA A 60 -6.23 5.06 -5.38
CA ALA A 60 -5.45 6.26 -5.10
C ALA A 60 -4.75 6.88 -6.32
N GLY A 61 -5.11 6.47 -7.54
CA GLY A 61 -4.52 6.96 -8.79
C GLY A 61 -3.39 6.08 -9.34
N GLY A 62 -3.22 4.85 -8.83
CA GLY A 62 -2.32 3.85 -9.42
C GLY A 62 -0.88 4.33 -9.62
N THR A 63 -0.45 4.45 -10.87
CA THR A 63 0.94 4.84 -11.21
C THR A 63 1.23 6.33 -11.03
N SER A 64 0.22 7.17 -10.84
CA SER A 64 0.38 8.63 -10.69
C SER A 64 0.98 9.04 -9.34
N ARG A 65 0.70 8.29 -8.26
CA ARG A 65 1.25 8.54 -6.92
C ARG A 65 2.47 7.67 -6.66
N LEU A 66 3.49 8.26 -6.05
CA LEU A 66 4.74 7.57 -5.79
C LEU A 66 4.56 6.43 -4.79
N TRP A 67 3.79 6.67 -3.72
CA TRP A 67 3.52 5.63 -2.72
C TRP A 67 2.66 4.50 -3.28
N SER A 68 1.66 4.82 -4.11
CA SER A 68 0.81 3.82 -4.75
C SER A 68 1.61 2.94 -5.70
N ARG A 69 2.44 3.54 -6.56
CA ARG A 69 3.36 2.82 -7.44
C ARG A 69 4.36 1.96 -6.66
N ALA A 70 4.82 2.39 -5.49
CA ALA A 70 5.67 1.59 -4.63
C ALA A 70 4.96 0.34 -4.08
N LEU A 71 3.70 0.48 -3.64
CA LEU A 71 2.88 -0.66 -3.19
C LEU A 71 2.60 -1.66 -4.32
N LEU A 72 2.24 -1.18 -5.51
CA LEU A 72 1.99 -2.04 -6.68
C LEU A 72 3.26 -2.81 -7.09
N ARG A 73 4.42 -2.14 -7.09
CA ARG A 73 5.72 -2.81 -7.36
C ARG A 73 6.07 -3.84 -6.29
N ARG A 74 5.78 -3.56 -5.02
CA ARG A 74 5.99 -4.52 -3.92
C ARG A 74 5.10 -5.75 -4.10
N ALA A 75 3.82 -5.55 -4.42
CA ALA A 75 2.88 -6.62 -4.67
C ALA A 75 3.32 -7.53 -5.83
N ALA A 76 3.70 -6.94 -6.97
CA ALA A 76 4.17 -7.69 -8.14
C ALA A 76 5.47 -8.47 -7.86
N LYS A 77 6.39 -7.92 -7.06
CA LYS A 77 7.60 -8.63 -6.63
C LYS A 77 7.27 -9.86 -5.78
N ASP A 78 6.27 -9.77 -4.91
CA ASP A 78 5.90 -10.88 -4.05
C ASP A 78 5.17 -12.00 -4.82
N ASP A 79 4.42 -11.68 -5.88
CA ASP A 79 3.87 -12.69 -6.81
C ASP A 79 4.98 -13.35 -7.63
N ASN A 80 5.96 -12.57 -8.10
CA ASN A 80 7.12 -13.15 -8.79
C ASN A 80 8.01 -13.97 -7.86
N LYS A 81 8.00 -13.73 -6.55
CA LYS A 81 8.70 -14.58 -5.59
C LYS A 81 8.01 -15.92 -5.43
N SER A 82 6.67 -16.02 -5.36
CA SER A 82 5.99 -17.32 -5.30
C SER A 82 6.29 -18.17 -6.55
N VAL A 83 6.37 -17.55 -7.73
CA VAL A 83 6.81 -18.23 -8.97
C VAL A 83 8.30 -18.60 -8.94
N ARG A 84 9.16 -17.77 -8.33
CA ARG A 84 10.62 -18.02 -8.26
C ARG A 84 11.05 -18.91 -7.09
N PHE A 85 10.22 -19.12 -6.07
CA PHE A 85 10.49 -20.06 -4.98
C PHE A 85 10.50 -21.52 -5.45
N SER A 86 9.93 -21.82 -6.62
CA SER A 86 10.11 -23.11 -7.30
C SER A 86 11.55 -23.30 -7.84
N ARG A 87 12.36 -22.24 -8.00
CA ARG A 87 13.62 -22.33 -8.77
C ARG A 87 14.89 -21.75 -8.15
N ARG A 88 14.91 -21.25 -6.91
CA ARG A 88 16.20 -20.98 -6.22
C ARG A 88 16.02 -20.75 -4.73
N LYS A 89 16.50 -21.69 -3.92
CA LYS A 89 17.08 -21.37 -2.61
C LYS A 89 18.29 -20.47 -2.86
N ARG A 90 18.09 -19.16 -2.93
CA ARG A 90 19.20 -18.20 -2.78
C ARG A 90 19.08 -17.59 -1.40
N LYS A 91 19.94 -18.04 -0.49
CA LYS A 91 20.32 -17.29 0.71
C LYS A 91 20.75 -15.91 0.22
N VAL A 92 19.93 -14.90 0.42
CA VAL A 92 20.35 -13.51 0.26
C VAL A 92 20.86 -13.10 1.63
N THR A 93 22.18 -13.16 1.79
CA THR A 93 22.88 -12.42 2.83
C THR A 93 22.58 -10.95 2.60
N TRP A 94 21.91 -10.32 3.57
CA TRP A 94 21.71 -8.89 3.63
C TRP A 94 23.07 -8.23 3.82
N LYS A 95 23.78 -7.94 2.74
CA LYS A 95 24.85 -6.95 2.78
C LYS A 95 24.17 -5.59 2.84
N ILE A 96 23.95 -5.12 4.07
CA ILE A 96 23.76 -3.71 4.38
C ILE A 96 24.97 -3.01 3.78
N SER A 97 24.79 -2.27 2.68
CA SER A 97 25.85 -1.46 2.14
C SER A 97 26.13 -0.34 3.13
N SER A 98 27.24 -0.50 3.83
CA SER A 98 27.86 0.49 4.68
C SER A 98 28.25 1.71 3.83
N LYS A 99 27.35 2.70 3.77
CA LYS A 99 27.75 4.03 3.32
C LYS A 99 28.36 4.77 4.51
N ARG A 100 29.66 4.96 4.42
CA ARG A 100 30.54 5.57 5.43
C ARG A 100 30.15 7.04 5.72
N LYS A 101 29.82 7.28 6.99
CA LYS A 101 30.34 8.31 7.94
C LYS A 101 30.60 9.74 7.45
N ARG A 102 29.91 10.70 8.08
CA ARG A 102 30.29 12.05 8.60
C ARG A 102 28.95 12.77 8.83
N SER A 103 28.54 13.24 10.00
CA SER A 103 29.20 14.06 11.01
C SER A 103 28.30 14.02 12.26
N ASN A 104 28.88 14.10 13.46
CA ASN A 104 28.12 14.43 14.66
C ASN A 104 27.63 15.88 14.53
N GLN A 105 26.47 16.06 13.90
CA GLN A 105 25.61 17.19 14.15
C GLN A 105 24.25 16.59 14.45
N ARG A 106 23.68 16.93 15.62
CA ARG A 106 22.26 16.68 15.90
C ARG A 106 21.51 17.29 14.72
N ALA A 107 21.03 16.45 13.80
CA ALA A 107 20.18 16.92 12.73
C ALA A 107 19.03 17.68 13.40
N PRO A 108 18.63 18.85 12.88
CA PRO A 108 17.50 19.56 13.45
C PRO A 108 16.32 18.58 13.54
N VAL A 109 15.55 18.62 14.62
CA VAL A 109 14.46 17.67 14.94
C VAL A 109 13.53 17.40 13.74
N VAL A 110 13.37 18.41 12.88
CA VAL A 110 12.59 18.36 11.64
C VAL A 110 13.15 17.37 10.61
N GLU A 111 14.48 17.28 10.45
CA GLU A 111 15.11 16.31 9.53
C GLU A 111 14.96 14.87 10.04
N GLU A 112 15.09 14.64 11.35
CA GLU A 112 14.88 13.31 11.92
C GLU A 112 13.43 12.83 11.70
N ALA A 113 12.45 13.71 11.92
CA ALA A 113 11.05 13.41 11.66
C ALA A 113 10.79 13.10 10.17
N ALA A 114 11.40 13.85 9.26
CA ALA A 114 11.31 13.61 7.83
C ALA A 114 11.90 12.23 7.46
N GLU A 115 13.07 11.87 7.99
CA GLU A 115 13.67 10.54 7.76
C GLU A 115 12.79 9.40 8.28
N ARG A 116 12.12 9.58 9.42
CA ARG A 116 11.15 8.60 9.93
C ARG A 116 9.96 8.45 8.98
N LEU A 117 9.44 9.56 8.43
CA LEU A 117 8.37 9.50 7.43
C LEU A 117 8.81 8.81 6.13
N ARG A 118 10.04 9.02 5.67
CA ARG A 118 10.59 8.35 4.47
C ARG A 118 10.57 6.82 4.60
N ASN A 119 10.72 6.31 5.81
CA ASN A 119 10.67 4.87 6.12
C ASN A 119 9.23 4.33 6.26
N LEU A 120 8.27 5.17 6.65
CA LEU A 120 6.87 4.78 6.83
C LEU A 120 6.07 4.85 5.53
N VAL A 121 6.30 5.87 4.70
CA VAL A 121 5.61 6.06 3.43
C VAL A 121 6.20 5.10 2.40
N PRO A 122 5.38 4.27 1.73
CA PRO A 122 5.86 3.41 0.66
C PRO A 122 6.63 4.22 -0.40
N GLY A 123 7.88 3.86 -0.67
CA GLY A 123 8.71 4.59 -1.65
C GLY A 123 9.25 5.95 -1.17
N GLY A 124 9.10 6.29 0.12
CA GLY A 124 9.52 7.57 0.69
C GLY A 124 11.03 7.80 0.77
N GLY A 125 11.84 6.74 0.75
CA GLY A 125 13.29 6.77 1.00
C GLY A 125 14.13 7.73 0.13
N GLY A 126 13.62 8.20 -1.00
CA GLY A 126 14.31 9.17 -1.86
C GLY A 126 13.46 10.41 -2.19
N MET A 127 12.37 10.65 -1.45
CA MET A 127 11.50 11.80 -1.69
C MET A 127 12.06 13.06 -1.04
N GLU A 128 11.95 14.18 -1.76
CA GLU A 128 12.08 15.53 -1.21
C GLU A 128 11.05 15.74 -0.09
N THR A 129 11.37 16.55 0.92
CA THR A 129 10.51 16.77 2.10
C THR A 129 9.12 17.28 1.75
N SER A 130 9.01 18.27 0.85
CA SER A 130 7.71 18.79 0.39
C SER A 130 6.87 17.68 -0.26
N LYS A 131 7.47 16.93 -1.21
CA LYS A 131 6.79 15.83 -1.87
C LYS A 131 6.40 14.70 -0.93
N LEU A 132 7.27 14.40 0.04
CA LEU A 132 7.02 13.41 1.09
C LEU A 132 5.79 13.80 1.90
N MET A 133 5.62 15.06 2.26
CA MET A 133 4.44 15.53 3.01
C MET A 133 3.15 15.38 2.21
N GLU A 134 3.15 15.77 0.92
CA GLU A 134 1.99 15.57 0.03
C GLU A 134 1.57 14.10 -0.07
N GLU A 135 2.54 13.23 -0.34
CA GLU A 135 2.32 11.79 -0.47
C GLU A 135 1.88 11.18 0.87
N THR A 136 2.43 11.66 2.00
CA THR A 136 2.04 11.24 3.36
C THR A 136 0.59 11.60 3.66
N ALA A 137 0.19 12.85 3.43
CA ALA A 137 -1.19 13.30 3.69
C ALA A 137 -2.20 12.49 2.86
N HIS A 138 -1.89 12.27 1.58
CA HIS A 138 -2.71 11.44 0.71
C HIS A 138 -2.74 9.97 1.17
N TYR A 139 -1.60 9.43 1.60
CA TYR A 139 -1.51 8.05 2.08
C TYR A 139 -2.31 7.83 3.37
N ILE A 140 -2.25 8.75 4.34
CA ILE A 140 -3.06 8.71 5.57
C ILE A 140 -4.54 8.67 5.21
N LYS A 141 -5.01 9.56 4.32
CA LYS A 141 -6.40 9.58 3.86
C LYS A 141 -6.83 8.24 3.26
N CYS A 142 -5.97 7.62 2.46
CA CYS A 142 -6.24 6.32 1.86
C CYS A 142 -6.27 5.19 2.91
N LEU A 143 -5.38 5.22 3.90
CA LEU A 143 -5.40 4.25 5.01
C LEU A 143 -6.69 4.35 5.82
N SER A 144 -7.15 5.57 6.13
CA SER A 144 -8.44 5.77 6.79
C SER A 144 -9.59 5.24 5.95
N MET A 145 -9.54 5.39 4.62
CA MET A 145 -10.52 4.81 3.72
C MET A 145 -10.50 3.27 3.74
N GLN A 146 -9.32 2.67 3.78
CA GLN A 146 -9.15 1.21 3.84
C GLN A 146 -9.79 0.62 5.07
N VAL A 147 -9.57 1.20 6.23
CA VAL A 147 -10.21 0.74 7.46
C VAL A 147 -11.73 0.86 7.34
N LYS A 148 -12.25 1.98 6.83
CA LYS A 148 -13.70 2.19 6.65
C LYS A 148 -14.33 1.16 5.70
N VAL A 149 -13.75 0.95 4.52
CA VAL A 149 -14.26 -0.03 3.54
C VAL A 149 -14.26 -1.44 4.14
N MET A 150 -13.17 -1.83 4.81
CA MET A 150 -13.09 -3.16 5.44
C MET A 150 -14.10 -3.32 6.56
N GLN A 151 -14.33 -2.28 7.37
CA GLN A 151 -15.33 -2.32 8.44
C GLN A 151 -16.75 -2.46 7.87
N CYS A 152 -17.11 -1.67 6.85
CA CYS A 152 -18.43 -1.78 6.21
C CYS A 152 -18.71 -3.18 5.65
N LEU A 153 -17.68 -3.84 5.10
CA LEU A 153 -17.80 -5.23 4.63
C LEU A 153 -18.00 -6.22 5.77
N VAL A 154 -17.33 -6.04 6.90
CA VAL A 154 -17.52 -6.88 8.09
C VAL A 154 -18.93 -6.69 8.65
N ASP A 155 -19.37 -5.45 8.81
CA ASP A 155 -20.69 -5.12 9.35
C ASP A 155 -21.81 -5.66 8.45
N GLY A 156 -21.66 -5.54 7.13
CA GLY A 156 -22.64 -6.04 6.16
C GLY A 156 -22.68 -7.56 6.00
N LEU A 157 -21.63 -8.28 6.40
CA LEU A 157 -21.55 -9.74 6.33
C LEU A 157 -21.73 -10.41 7.70
N SER A 158 -21.82 -9.64 8.78
CA SER A 158 -22.08 -10.18 10.10
C SER A 158 -23.49 -10.78 10.14
N PRO A 159 -23.68 -12.01 10.64
CA PRO A 159 -25.01 -12.55 10.87
C PRO A 159 -25.76 -11.62 11.85
N LYS A 160 -27.04 -11.38 11.54
CA LYS A 160 -27.97 -10.67 12.42
C LYS A 160 -28.48 -11.58 13.51
#